data_AF-Q46P57-F1
#
_entry.id   AF-Q46P57-F1
#
_cell.length_a   1.000
_cell.length_b   1.000
_cell.length_c   1.000
_cell.angle_alpha   90.00
_cell.angle_beta   90.00
_cell.angle_gamma   90.00
#
_symmetry.space_group_name_H-M   'P 1'
#
loop_
_entity.id
_entity.type
_entity.pdbx_description
1 polymer ?
#
loop_
_entity_poly.entity_id
_entity_poly.type
_entity_poly.pdbx_seq_one_letter_code
_entity_poly.pdbx_strand_id
1 'polypeptide(L)'
;MDTYPSATYKGYDLYPLVYRDTVERAWREPRPDRSFKAAVVICREGGRPEGEQARTFRLNATPWDNVGEARRAVLRYAEDIINGLVAGESVVLL
;
A
#
# COMPACT_ATOMS: atom_id res chain seq x y z
N MET A 1 -8.54 -5.19 -11.02
CA MET A 1 -7.31 -4.60 -10.45
C MET A 1 -6.53 -4.07 -11.64
N ASP A 2 -6.05 -2.84 -11.59
CA ASP A 2 -5.22 -2.32 -12.70
C ASP A 2 -3.95 -3.17 -12.76
N THR A 3 -3.67 -3.80 -13.91
CA THR A 3 -2.52 -4.69 -14.09
C THR A 3 -1.24 -3.92 -14.39
N TYR A 4 -1.33 -2.60 -14.58
CA TYR A 4 -0.18 -1.73 -14.75
C TYR A 4 0.34 -1.20 -13.42
N PRO A 5 1.64 -1.31 -13.15
CA PRO A 5 2.23 -0.74 -11.96
C PRO A 5 2.08 0.78 -11.98
N SER A 6 1.88 1.35 -10.80
CA SER A 6 1.91 2.79 -10.63
C SER A 6 3.33 3.37 -10.63
N ALA A 7 4.32 2.53 -10.34
CA ALA A 7 5.74 2.84 -10.36
C ALA A 7 6.56 1.53 -10.37
N THR A 8 7.80 1.62 -10.84
CA THR A 8 8.80 0.54 -10.77
C THR A 8 10.01 1.06 -9.98
N TYR A 9 10.55 0.24 -9.08
CA TYR A 9 11.66 0.61 -8.21
C TYR A 9 12.58 -0.58 -7.96
N LYS A 10 13.86 -0.46 -8.37
CA LYS A 10 14.92 -1.48 -8.14
C LYS A 10 14.53 -2.91 -8.54
N GLY A 11 13.87 -3.08 -9.68
CA GLY A 11 13.44 -4.40 -10.16
C GLY A 11 12.14 -4.92 -9.57
N TYR A 12 11.36 -4.04 -8.92
CA TYR A 12 10.03 -4.35 -8.40
C TYR A 12 8.97 -3.40 -8.95
N ASP A 13 7.80 -3.95 -9.25
CA ASP A 13 6.61 -3.23 -9.68
C ASP A 13 5.68 -2.96 -8.48
N LEU A 14 5.16 -1.72 -8.40
CA LEU A 14 4.43 -1.20 -7.24
C LEU A 14 2.97 -0.90 -7.58
N TYR A 15 2.04 -1.54 -6.87
CA TYR A 15 0.60 -1.40 -7.07
C TYR A 15 -0.07 -0.85 -5.79
N PRO A 16 -0.25 0.47 -5.67
CA PRO A 16 -0.86 1.09 -4.51
C PRO A 16 -2.36 0.76 -4.45
N LEU A 17 -2.82 0.36 -3.27
CA LEU A 17 -4.20 0.07 -2.93
C LEU A 17 -4.67 1.11 -1.91
N VAL A 18 -5.44 2.09 -2.37
CA VAL A 18 -6.06 3.08 -1.49
C VAL A 18 -7.53 2.74 -1.31
N TYR A 19 -7.97 2.61 -0.06
CA TYR A 19 -9.32 2.18 0.28
C TYR A 19 -9.86 3.00 1.45
N ARG A 20 -11.19 3.10 1.54
CA ARG A 20 -11.83 3.73 2.68
C ARG A 20 -11.80 2.79 3.88
N ASP A 21 -11.54 3.34 5.06
CA ASP A 21 -11.64 2.65 6.33
C ASP A 21 -13.12 2.42 6.64
N THR A 22 -13.56 1.15 6.62
CA THR A 22 -14.97 0.78 6.80
C THR A 22 -15.29 0.37 8.23
N VAL A 23 -14.59 0.93 9.24
CA VAL A 23 -14.82 0.58 10.66
C VAL A 23 -16.33 0.62 10.95
N GLU A 24 -16.84 -0.55 11.34
CA GLU A 24 -18.25 -0.80 11.61
C GLU A 24 -18.67 0.12 12.76
N ARG A 25 -19.48 1.14 12.44
CA ARG A 25 -19.76 2.23 13.37
C ARG A 25 -20.75 1.79 14.44
N ALA A 26 -20.41 2.03 15.71
CA ALA A 26 -21.42 2.31 16.71
C ALA A 26 -22.11 3.64 16.33
N TRP A 27 -23.43 3.63 16.25
CA TRP A 27 -24.22 4.81 15.85
C TRP A 27 -23.88 6.03 16.73
N ARG A 28 -23.75 7.21 16.10
CA ARG A 28 -23.63 8.58 16.68
C ARG A 28 -22.22 9.20 16.79
N GLU A 29 -21.16 8.62 16.22
CA GLU A 29 -19.87 9.33 16.12
C GLU A 29 -19.81 10.29 14.90
N PRO A 30 -19.27 11.52 15.07
CA PRO A 30 -18.96 12.41 13.96
C PRO A 30 -18.15 11.67 12.90
N ARG A 31 -18.41 11.95 11.61
CA ARG A 31 -17.55 11.39 10.55
C ARG A 31 -16.11 11.85 10.82
N PRO A 32 -15.13 10.95 10.93
CA PRO A 32 -13.74 11.38 10.92
C PRO A 32 -13.49 12.10 9.60
N ASP A 33 -12.75 13.20 9.70
CA ASP A 33 -12.18 13.95 8.59
C ASP A 33 -11.37 13.02 7.67
N ARG A 34 -10.62 12.10 8.30
CA ARG A 34 -9.73 11.14 7.65
C ARG A 34 -10.41 9.79 7.47
N SER A 35 -10.38 9.28 6.24
CA SER A 35 -11.09 8.05 5.89
C SER A 35 -10.34 7.09 4.97
N PHE A 36 -9.16 7.46 4.45
CA PHE A 36 -8.42 6.61 3.53
C PHE A 36 -7.27 5.89 4.22
N LYS A 37 -7.19 4.59 4.04
CA LYS A 37 -6.03 3.75 4.37
C LYS A 37 -5.36 3.31 3.09
N ALA A 38 -4.12 2.83 3.21
CA ALA A 38 -3.35 2.38 2.07
C ALA A 38 -2.61 1.07 2.33
N ALA A 39 -2.45 0.29 1.27
CA ALA A 39 -1.56 -0.85 1.17
C ALA A 39 -0.87 -0.81 -0.20
N VAL A 40 0.17 -1.61 -0.38
CA VAL A 40 0.85 -1.75 -1.68
C VAL A 40 1.09 -3.22 -1.96
N VAL A 41 0.79 -3.65 -3.19
CA VAL A 41 1.31 -4.92 -3.69
C VAL A 41 2.65 -4.63 -4.33
N ILE A 42 3.67 -5.38 -3.92
CA ILE A 42 5.00 -5.37 -4.51
C ILE A 42 5.18 -6.72 -5.21
N CYS A 43 5.55 -6.71 -6.48
CA CYS A 43 5.95 -7.91 -7.21
C CYS A 43 7.27 -7.66 -7.95
N ARG A 44 7.92 -8.73 -8.43
CA ARG A 44 9.08 -8.57 -9.32
C ARG A 44 8.65 -7.85 -10.61
N GLU A 45 9.52 -7.00 -11.14
CA GLU A 45 9.27 -6.24 -12.37
C GLU A 45 8.93 -7.19 -13.53
N GLY A 46 7.84 -6.88 -14.25
CA GLY A 46 7.31 -7.72 -15.33
C GLY A 46 6.57 -8.99 -14.87
N GLY A 47 6.50 -9.24 -13.56
CA GLY A 47 5.71 -10.29 -12.94
C GLY A 47 4.22 -9.94 -12.89
N ARG A 48 3.40 -10.92 -12.46
CA ARG A 48 1.98 -10.65 -12.18
C ARG A 48 1.83 -10.17 -10.73
N PRO A 49 0.93 -9.21 -10.44
CA PRO A 49 0.68 -8.72 -9.08
C PRO A 49 -0.17 -9.69 -8.23
N GLU A 50 0.04 -11.00 -8.40
CA GLU A 50 -0.76 -12.08 -7.80
C GLU A 50 0.11 -13.31 -7.52
N GLY A 51 -0.36 -14.18 -6.61
CA GLY A 51 0.31 -15.45 -6.30
C GLY A 51 1.62 -15.27 -5.53
N GLU A 52 2.53 -16.24 -5.67
CA GLU A 52 3.79 -16.30 -4.91
C GLU A 52 4.81 -15.21 -5.31
N GLN A 53 4.63 -14.57 -6.46
CA GLN A 53 5.54 -13.53 -6.98
C GLN A 53 5.19 -12.12 -6.50
N ALA A 54 4.14 -11.99 -5.68
CA ALA A 54 3.61 -10.73 -5.20
C ALA A 54 3.25 -10.81 -3.72
N ARG A 55 3.48 -9.72 -2.99
CA ARG A 55 3.12 -9.62 -1.57
C ARG A 55 2.49 -8.27 -1.28
N THR A 56 1.43 -8.29 -0.48
CA THR A 56 0.73 -7.08 -0.05
C THR A 56 1.27 -6.62 1.30
N PHE A 57 1.65 -5.34 1.36
CA PHE A 57 2.15 -4.68 2.56
C PHE A 57 1.16 -3.58 2.97
N ARG A 58 0.62 -3.67 4.19
CA ARG A 58 -0.32 -2.68 4.71
C ARG A 58 0.47 -1.57 5.42
N LEU A 59 0.17 -0.32 5.08
CA LEU A 59 0.75 0.82 5.79
C LEU A 59 -0.10 1.15 7.01
N ASN A 60 0.42 0.83 8.19
CA ASN A 60 -0.21 1.13 9.47
C ASN A 60 0.08 2.57 9.91
N ALA A 61 -0.57 3.53 9.25
CA ALA A 61 -0.49 4.96 9.58
C ALA A 61 -1.87 5.52 9.96
N THR A 62 -1.90 6.74 10.51
CA THR A 62 -3.14 7.51 10.63
C THR A 62 -3.77 7.65 9.23
N PRO A 63 -5.09 7.41 9.08
CA PRO A 63 -5.77 7.56 7.80
C PRO A 63 -5.59 8.95 7.20
N TRP A 64 -5.70 9.07 5.88
CA TRP A 64 -5.60 10.34 5.15
C TRP A 64 -6.98 10.90 4.78
N ASP A 65 -7.01 12.21 4.55
CA ASP A 65 -8.19 12.96 4.10
C ASP A 65 -8.47 12.75 2.60
N ASN A 66 -7.43 12.47 1.81
CA ASN A 66 -7.54 12.30 0.37
C ASN A 66 -6.73 11.12 -0.19
N VAL A 67 -7.18 10.62 -1.34
CA VAL A 67 -6.60 9.47 -2.04
C VAL A 67 -5.17 9.75 -2.53
N GLY A 68 -4.89 10.99 -2.97
CA GLY A 68 -3.60 11.36 -3.53
C GLY A 68 -2.47 11.30 -2.52
N GLU A 69 -2.71 11.78 -1.29
CA GLU A 69 -1.76 11.67 -0.19
C GLU A 69 -1.52 10.23 0.23
N ALA A 70 -2.59 9.45 0.42
CA ALA A 70 -2.49 8.03 0.75
C ALA A 70 -1.68 7.25 -0.30
N ARG A 71 -1.90 7.55 -1.59
CA ARG A 71 -1.16 6.93 -2.70
C ARG A 71 0.33 7.30 -2.66
N ARG A 72 0.67 8.57 -2.46
CA ARG A 72 2.09 8.99 -2.37
C ARG A 72 2.78 8.37 -1.16
N ALA A 73 2.11 8.37 -0.01
CA ALA A 73 2.65 7.80 1.22
C ALA A 73 2.94 6.30 1.08
N VAL A 74 2.02 5.54 0.46
CA VAL A 74 2.21 4.10 0.32
C VAL A 74 3.25 3.72 -0.74
N LEU A 75 3.43 4.53 -1.77
CA LEU A 75 4.54 4.35 -2.72
C LEU A 75 5.90 4.59 -2.04
N ARG A 76 6.00 5.63 -1.21
CA ARG A 76 7.22 5.86 -0.42
C ARG A 76 7.50 4.72 0.55
N TYR A 77 6.46 4.24 1.23
CA TYR A 77 6.56 3.08 2.12
C TYR A 77 7.07 1.83 1.38
N ALA A 78 6.64 1.62 0.13
CA ALA A 78 7.13 0.52 -0.70
C ALA A 78 8.64 0.62 -0.99
N GLU A 79 9.12 1.82 -1.33
CA GLU A 79 10.56 2.09 -1.49
C GLU A 79 11.32 1.80 -0.20
N ASP A 80 10.78 2.21 0.95
CA ASP A 80 11.40 1.99 2.26
C ASP A 80 11.46 0.50 2.61
N ILE A 81 10.44 -0.31 2.28
CA ILE A 81 10.49 -1.78 2.41
C ILE A 81 11.60 -2.36 1.53
N ILE A 82 11.66 -1.97 0.25
CA ILE A 82 12.66 -2.48 -0.71
C ILE A 82 14.08 -2.11 -0.26
N ASN A 83 14.25 -0.95 0.38
CA ASN A 83 15.51 -0.50 0.95
C ASN A 83 15.85 -1.14 2.30
N GLY A 84 14.97 -1.98 2.86
CA GLY A 84 15.17 -2.61 4.16
C GLY A 84 15.06 -1.65 5.35
N LEU A 85 14.35 -0.53 5.20
CA LEU A 85 14.20 0.51 6.21
C LEU A 85 12.98 0.29 7.13
N VAL A 86 12.09 -0.64 6.77
CA VAL A 86 10.89 -0.97 7.55
C VAL A 86 11.13 -2.24 8.36
N ALA A 87 11.16 -2.09 9.68
CA ALA A 87 11.35 -3.23 10.58
C ALA A 87 10.22 -4.26 10.45
N GLY A 88 10.59 -5.53 10.26
CA GLY A 88 9.66 -6.65 10.16
C GLY A 88 9.05 -6.86 8.76
N GLU A 89 9.27 -5.94 7.82
CA GLU A 89 8.82 -6.08 6.43
C GLU A 89 10.01 -6.29 5.50
N SER A 90 9.85 -7.17 4.51
CA SER A 90 10.92 -7.47 3.56
C SER A 90 10.38 -8.12 2.28
N VAL A 91 11.07 -7.82 1.19
CA VAL A 91 10.86 -8.38 -0.16
C VAL A 91 11.80 -9.56 -0.47
N VAL A 92 12.62 -10.02 0.48
CA VAL A 92 13.58 -11.12 0.27
C VAL A 92 12.90 -12.45 -0.07
N LEU A 93 11.65 -12.63 0.36
CA LEU A 93 10.85 -13.82 0.08
C LEU A 93 9.96 -13.67 -1.18
N LEU A 94 10.14 -12.61 -1.95
CA LEU A 94 9.51 -12.43 -3.27
C LEU A 94 10.38 -13.02 -4.39
#